data_AF-A0A4U8YRJ4-F1
#
_entry.id   AF-A0A4U8YRJ4-F1
#
_cell.length_a   1.000
_cell.length_b   1.000
_cell.length_c   1.000
_cell.angle_alpha   90.00
_cell.angle_beta   90.00
_cell.angle_gamma   90.00
#
_symmetry.space_group_name_H-M   'P 1'
#
loop_
_entity.id
_entity.type
_entity.pdbx_description
1 polymer ?
#
loop_
_entity_poly.entity_id
_entity_poly.type
_entity_poly.pdbx_seq_one_letter_code
_entity_poly.pdbx_strand_id
1 'polypeptide(L)'
;MAESYFTTLTNTGKAMFANSPVLGQSVSFSTLAVGDGNGSYAGLELAAMLQRTTLINEVWRGSINHISVDETNSNWLVVEAFIPSDVGDFDIREVGVLDSEGNLIAIGKYPLTYKPKITQGASKDLYVKMILEVTDTAAVELKVDPAVVLATRQHVADELQASVEAERLHLAEELRAYSVGMVGFFDREVPPAGWMEANGSECPEKATVLNTILAGRHGMGPSGRSLLPDLRGEFVRGWDNGRGVDADRVLGSWQGDAIRNITGEWETTIDAESLSFAGSARFTGALYRSKPNIAKQFTTVSGANSSIDGVGFDASRVVPTASENRSRNGAFLACIYAGI
;
A
#
# COMPACT_ATOMS: atom_id res chain seq x y z
N MET A 1 -18.25 1.01 -56.83
CA MET A 1 -18.19 -0.46 -56.96
C MET A 1 -19.18 -1.02 -55.96
N ALA A 2 -20.02 -2.00 -56.32
CA ALA A 2 -20.93 -2.60 -55.35
C ALA A 2 -20.10 -3.34 -54.29
N GLU A 3 -20.28 -3.01 -53.02
CA GLU A 3 -19.60 -3.71 -51.92
C GLU A 3 -20.04 -5.18 -51.90
N SER A 4 -19.09 -6.09 -51.69
CA SER A 4 -19.38 -7.53 -51.71
C SER A 4 -20.26 -7.96 -50.53
N TYR A 5 -20.13 -7.24 -49.41
CA TYR A 5 -20.83 -7.42 -48.15
C TYR A 5 -21.06 -6.04 -47.54
N PHE A 6 -22.21 -5.83 -46.91
CA PHE A 6 -22.60 -4.53 -46.37
C PHE A 6 -23.70 -4.72 -45.32
N THR A 7 -23.92 -3.69 -44.52
CA THR A 7 -25.00 -3.57 -43.55
C THR A 7 -25.86 -2.36 -43.90
N THR A 8 -27.16 -2.43 -43.62
CA THR A 8 -28.06 -1.31 -43.88
C THR A 8 -29.23 -1.29 -42.90
N LEU A 9 -29.78 -0.11 -42.66
CA LEU A 9 -31.03 0.04 -41.93
C LEU A 9 -32.21 -0.32 -42.84
N THR A 10 -33.13 -1.15 -42.34
CA THR A 10 -34.41 -1.40 -43.02
C THR A 10 -35.26 -0.13 -43.02
N ASN A 11 -36.33 -0.08 -43.81
CA ASN A 11 -37.28 1.04 -43.77
C ASN A 11 -37.90 1.21 -42.39
N THR A 12 -38.13 0.11 -41.67
CA THR A 12 -38.58 0.12 -40.28
C THR A 12 -37.54 0.79 -39.38
N GLY A 13 -36.27 0.38 -39.49
CA GLY A 13 -35.18 0.99 -38.73
C GLY A 13 -35.00 2.47 -39.01
N LYS A 14 -35.02 2.87 -40.29
CA LYS A 14 -34.95 4.29 -40.69
C LYS A 14 -36.09 5.11 -40.10
N ALA A 15 -37.31 4.57 -40.10
CA ALA A 15 -38.47 5.23 -39.50
C ALA A 15 -38.33 5.38 -37.98
N MET A 16 -37.80 4.35 -37.29
CA MET A 16 -37.54 4.41 -35.85
C MET A 16 -36.51 5.48 -35.50
N PHE A 17 -35.37 5.50 -36.20
CA PHE A 17 -34.35 6.53 -36.02
C PHE A 17 -34.85 7.94 -36.34
N ALA A 18 -35.71 8.10 -37.36
CA ALA A 18 -36.30 9.40 -37.70
C ALA A 18 -37.32 9.89 -36.67
N ASN A 19 -38.09 8.98 -36.05
CA ASN A 19 -39.12 9.32 -35.07
C ASN A 19 -38.58 9.44 -33.65
N SER A 20 -37.43 8.85 -33.35
CA SER A 20 -36.83 8.84 -32.01
C SER A 20 -36.69 10.24 -31.38
N PRO A 21 -36.16 11.27 -32.08
CA PRO A 21 -36.08 12.63 -31.52
C PRO A 21 -37.44 13.30 -31.32
N VAL A 22 -38.44 12.93 -32.12
CA VAL A 22 -39.80 13.52 -32.08
C VAL A 22 -40.60 12.94 -30.91
N LEU A 23 -40.44 11.64 -30.64
CA LEU A 23 -41.16 10.92 -29.59
C LEU A 23 -40.40 10.91 -28.25
N GLY A 24 -39.13 11.30 -28.23
CA GLY A 24 -38.27 11.23 -27.04
C GLY A 24 -38.02 9.78 -26.58
N GLN A 25 -38.08 8.82 -27.50
CA GLN A 25 -37.89 7.39 -27.23
C GLN A 25 -36.62 6.89 -27.92
N SER A 26 -35.74 6.23 -27.17
CA SER A 26 -34.55 5.60 -27.74
C SER A 26 -34.91 4.33 -28.53
N VAL A 27 -34.15 4.08 -29.60
CA VAL A 27 -34.19 2.83 -30.35
C VAL A 27 -33.47 1.76 -29.54
N SER A 28 -34.22 0.75 -29.10
CA SER A 28 -33.67 -0.39 -28.35
C SER A 28 -33.25 -1.51 -29.30
N PHE A 29 -32.09 -2.12 -29.03
CA PHE A 29 -31.65 -3.33 -29.70
C PHE A 29 -31.65 -4.49 -28.71
N SER A 30 -32.42 -5.53 -29.00
CA SER A 30 -32.62 -6.66 -28.09
C SER A 30 -31.83 -7.88 -28.52
N THR A 31 -31.92 -8.23 -29.80
CA THR A 31 -31.50 -9.51 -30.32
C THR A 31 -30.81 -9.37 -31.67
N LEU A 32 -29.81 -10.22 -31.86
CA LEU A 32 -29.16 -10.42 -33.15
C LEU A 32 -29.58 -11.79 -33.67
N ALA A 33 -30.05 -11.80 -34.91
CA ALA A 33 -30.42 -13.00 -35.63
C ALA A 33 -29.44 -13.22 -36.78
N VAL A 34 -29.17 -14.48 -37.11
CA VAL A 34 -28.39 -14.86 -38.29
C VAL A 34 -29.20 -15.83 -39.13
N GLY A 35 -29.01 -15.75 -40.43
CA GLY A 35 -29.70 -16.57 -41.41
C GLY A 35 -28.77 -17.13 -42.47
N ASP A 36 -29.20 -18.22 -43.10
CA ASP A 36 -28.43 -18.89 -44.15
C ASP A 36 -28.81 -18.42 -45.57
N GLY A 37 -29.76 -17.47 -45.69
CA GLY A 37 -30.23 -16.95 -46.98
C GLY A 37 -30.99 -17.97 -47.83
N ASN A 38 -31.52 -19.04 -47.22
CA ASN A 38 -32.08 -20.21 -47.92
C ASN A 38 -31.06 -20.84 -48.88
N GLY A 39 -29.79 -20.89 -48.45
CA GLY A 39 -28.67 -21.46 -49.20
C GLY A 39 -28.06 -20.56 -50.27
N SER A 40 -28.54 -19.32 -50.48
CA SER A 40 -28.05 -18.42 -51.52
C SER A 40 -27.99 -16.95 -51.08
N TYR A 41 -27.39 -16.08 -51.90
CA TYR A 41 -27.42 -14.62 -51.70
C TYR A 41 -28.58 -13.92 -52.42
N ALA A 42 -29.47 -14.68 -53.07
CA ALA A 42 -30.60 -14.09 -53.80
C ALA A 42 -31.56 -13.41 -52.81
N GLY A 43 -31.93 -12.15 -53.07
CA GLY A 43 -32.77 -11.37 -52.17
C GLY A 43 -32.00 -10.64 -51.05
N LEU A 44 -30.67 -10.74 -51.03
CA LEU A 44 -29.76 -9.96 -50.17
C LEU A 44 -29.10 -8.79 -50.94
N GLU A 45 -29.74 -8.31 -52.01
CA GLU A 45 -29.38 -7.06 -52.67
C GLU A 45 -29.94 -5.87 -51.86
N LEU A 46 -29.23 -4.74 -51.89
CA LEU A 46 -29.56 -3.55 -51.09
C LEU A 46 -31.04 -3.15 -51.19
N ALA A 47 -31.60 -3.07 -52.41
CA ALA A 47 -32.98 -2.67 -52.63
C ALA A 47 -34.00 -3.64 -52.00
N ALA A 48 -33.71 -4.94 -52.00
CA ALA A 48 -34.57 -5.94 -51.37
C ALA A 48 -34.47 -5.87 -49.84
N MET A 49 -33.25 -5.75 -49.32
CA MET A 49 -32.97 -5.69 -47.88
C MET A 49 -33.63 -4.50 -47.18
N LEU A 50 -33.71 -3.33 -47.85
CA LEU A 50 -34.39 -2.15 -47.31
C LEU A 50 -35.88 -2.39 -46.97
N GLN A 51 -36.55 -3.28 -47.71
CA GLN A 51 -37.97 -3.58 -47.55
C GLN A 51 -38.24 -4.77 -46.62
N ARG A 52 -37.19 -5.44 -46.13
CA ARG A 52 -37.34 -6.64 -45.30
C ARG A 52 -37.82 -6.27 -43.90
N THR A 53 -38.76 -7.07 -43.40
CA THR A 53 -39.21 -7.06 -42.01
C THR A 53 -38.72 -8.29 -41.24
N THR A 54 -38.19 -9.31 -41.94
CA THR A 54 -37.59 -10.52 -41.40
C THR A 54 -36.38 -10.95 -42.25
N LEU A 55 -35.51 -11.79 -41.69
CA LEU A 55 -34.48 -12.51 -42.45
C LEU A 55 -35.12 -13.44 -43.50
N ILE A 56 -34.37 -13.82 -44.54
CA ILE A 56 -34.84 -14.77 -45.57
C ILE A 56 -35.09 -16.14 -44.94
N ASN A 57 -34.11 -16.63 -44.17
CA ASN A 57 -34.23 -17.86 -43.40
C ASN A 57 -33.36 -17.78 -42.15
N GLU A 58 -34.00 -17.46 -41.02
CA GLU A 58 -33.34 -17.38 -39.72
C GLU A 58 -32.97 -18.78 -39.21
N VAL A 59 -31.69 -18.97 -38.88
CA VAL A 59 -31.16 -20.23 -38.33
C VAL A 59 -30.79 -20.12 -36.86
N TRP A 60 -30.54 -18.90 -36.38
CA TRP A 60 -30.26 -18.64 -34.97
C TRP A 60 -30.61 -17.22 -34.56
N ARG A 61 -30.99 -17.06 -33.29
CA ARG A 61 -31.22 -15.79 -32.62
C ARG A 61 -30.66 -15.83 -31.21
N GLY A 62 -30.02 -14.75 -30.79
CA GLY A 62 -29.52 -14.56 -29.44
C GLY A 62 -29.65 -13.12 -28.96
N SER A 63 -29.46 -12.93 -27.66
CA SER A 63 -29.38 -11.58 -27.09
C SER A 63 -28.12 -10.88 -27.58
N ILE A 64 -28.21 -9.56 -27.78
CA ILE A 64 -27.04 -8.74 -28.07
C ILE A 64 -26.19 -8.61 -26.81
N ASN A 65 -24.89 -8.87 -26.93
CA ASN A 65 -23.95 -8.84 -25.82
C ASN A 65 -23.35 -7.44 -25.62
N HIS A 66 -23.06 -6.75 -26.71
CA HIS A 66 -22.41 -5.45 -26.66
C HIS A 66 -22.94 -4.53 -27.77
N ILE A 67 -23.26 -3.30 -27.39
CA ILE A 67 -23.57 -2.19 -28.27
C ILE A 67 -22.69 -1.02 -27.86
N SER A 68 -21.90 -0.51 -28.81
CA SER A 68 -21.06 0.66 -28.59
C SER A 68 -21.02 1.56 -29.82
N VAL A 69 -20.58 2.80 -29.62
CA VAL A 69 -20.22 3.70 -30.71
C VAL A 69 -18.76 3.45 -31.05
N ASP A 70 -18.43 3.38 -32.34
CA ASP A 70 -17.06 3.16 -32.81
C ASP A 70 -16.16 4.35 -32.42
N GLU A 71 -14.95 4.04 -31.95
CA GLU A 71 -13.99 5.05 -31.48
C GLU A 71 -13.49 5.98 -32.60
N THR A 72 -13.51 5.49 -33.85
CA THR A 72 -13.02 6.24 -35.02
C THR A 72 -14.12 6.97 -35.77
N ASN A 73 -15.38 6.57 -35.58
CA ASN A 73 -16.53 7.17 -36.24
C ASN A 73 -17.76 7.22 -35.32
N SER A 74 -18.12 8.42 -34.89
CA SER A 74 -19.27 8.66 -34.00
C SER A 74 -20.63 8.27 -34.59
N ASN A 75 -20.72 8.04 -35.90
CA ASN A 75 -21.93 7.62 -36.60
C ASN A 75 -22.00 6.10 -36.78
N TRP A 76 -20.95 5.36 -36.41
CA TRP A 76 -20.95 3.91 -36.47
C TRP A 76 -21.32 3.33 -35.14
N LEU A 77 -22.37 2.52 -35.16
CA LEU A 77 -22.79 1.71 -34.04
C LEU A 77 -22.34 0.28 -34.26
N VAL A 78 -21.60 -0.25 -33.31
CA VAL A 78 -21.10 -1.62 -33.30
C VAL A 78 -22.05 -2.47 -32.48
N VAL A 79 -22.67 -3.47 -33.11
CA VAL A 79 -23.54 -4.45 -32.46
C VAL A 79 -22.89 -5.81 -32.53
N GLU A 80 -22.70 -6.44 -31.36
CA GLU A 80 -22.03 -7.72 -31.26
C GLU A 80 -22.91 -8.75 -30.54
N ALA A 81 -22.96 -9.95 -31.11
CA ALA A 81 -23.56 -11.10 -30.47
C ALA A 81 -22.65 -12.33 -30.56
N PHE A 82 -22.70 -13.11 -29.50
CA PHE A 82 -21.94 -14.34 -29.33
C PHE A 82 -22.81 -15.56 -29.62
N ILE A 83 -22.32 -16.42 -30.51
CA ILE A 83 -22.90 -17.74 -30.78
C ILE A 83 -22.00 -18.78 -30.09
N PRO A 84 -22.45 -19.39 -28.97
CA PRO A 84 -21.63 -20.34 -28.22
C PRO A 84 -21.34 -21.61 -29.01
N SER A 85 -20.34 -22.38 -28.59
CA SER A 85 -19.86 -23.60 -29.27
C SER A 85 -20.83 -24.78 -29.27
N ASP A 86 -21.82 -24.79 -28.38
CA ASP A 86 -22.86 -25.83 -28.31
C ASP A 86 -24.01 -25.62 -29.32
N VAL A 87 -24.09 -24.43 -29.94
CA VAL A 87 -25.03 -24.08 -30.99
C VAL A 87 -24.33 -23.99 -32.35
N GLY A 88 -24.89 -24.62 -33.38
CA GLY A 88 -24.29 -24.67 -34.72
C GLY A 88 -25.02 -25.62 -35.65
N ASP A 89 -24.32 -26.09 -36.68
CA ASP A 89 -24.83 -26.88 -37.81
C ASP A 89 -25.63 -26.03 -38.83
N PHE A 90 -25.11 -24.85 -39.16
CA PHE A 90 -25.69 -23.95 -40.15
C PHE A 90 -24.65 -23.04 -40.83
N ASP A 91 -25.03 -22.53 -41.99
CA ASP A 91 -24.33 -21.46 -42.71
C ASP A 91 -24.87 -20.10 -42.31
N ILE A 92 -24.03 -19.08 -42.31
CA ILE A 92 -24.43 -17.68 -42.15
C ILE A 92 -24.16 -16.92 -43.45
N ARG A 93 -25.18 -16.25 -43.97
CA ARG A 93 -25.13 -15.35 -45.14
C ARG A 93 -25.84 -14.02 -44.91
N GLU A 94 -26.69 -13.94 -43.88
CA GLU A 94 -27.37 -12.72 -43.47
C GLU A 94 -27.33 -12.56 -41.95
N VAL A 95 -27.33 -11.30 -41.50
CA VAL A 95 -27.37 -10.92 -40.08
C VAL A 95 -28.43 -9.85 -39.93
N GLY A 96 -29.22 -9.91 -38.86
CA GLY A 96 -30.27 -8.95 -38.55
C GLY A 96 -30.21 -8.51 -37.10
N VAL A 97 -30.54 -7.25 -36.84
CA VAL A 97 -30.68 -6.68 -35.50
C VAL A 97 -32.14 -6.32 -35.28
N LEU A 98 -32.72 -6.80 -34.18
CA LEU A 98 -34.12 -6.64 -33.84
C LEU A 98 -34.30 -5.91 -32.50
N ASP A 99 -35.42 -5.20 -32.35
CA ASP A 99 -35.85 -4.61 -31.08
C ASP A 99 -36.55 -5.62 -30.17
N SER A 100 -37.05 -5.15 -29.02
CA SER A 100 -37.79 -5.98 -28.04
C SER A 100 -39.16 -6.46 -28.53
N GLU A 101 -39.72 -5.81 -29.56
CA GLU A 101 -41.00 -6.17 -30.18
C GLU A 101 -40.82 -7.14 -31.37
N GLY A 102 -39.57 -7.42 -31.75
CA GLY A 102 -39.23 -8.31 -32.87
C GLY A 102 -39.22 -7.61 -34.24
N ASN A 103 -39.21 -6.29 -34.28
CA ASN A 103 -39.07 -5.54 -35.52
C ASN A 103 -37.61 -5.57 -35.99
N LEU A 104 -37.40 -5.91 -37.27
CA LEU A 104 -36.06 -5.90 -37.88
C LEU A 104 -35.62 -4.47 -38.18
N ILE A 105 -34.65 -3.96 -37.43
CA ILE A 105 -34.14 -2.59 -37.56
C ILE A 105 -33.03 -2.50 -38.61
N ALA A 106 -32.10 -3.45 -38.57
CA ALA A 106 -30.99 -3.48 -39.50
C ALA A 106 -30.78 -4.89 -40.04
N ILE A 107 -30.27 -4.96 -41.26
CA ILE A 107 -29.94 -6.22 -41.92
C ILE A 107 -28.62 -6.08 -42.69
N GLY A 108 -27.83 -7.15 -42.74
CA GLY A 108 -26.53 -7.17 -43.39
C GLY A 108 -26.34 -8.41 -44.24
N LYS A 109 -25.74 -8.23 -45.41
CA LYS A 109 -25.24 -9.30 -46.25
C LYS A 109 -23.88 -9.73 -45.70
N TYR A 110 -23.80 -10.93 -45.15
CA TYR A 110 -22.66 -11.43 -44.39
C TYR A 110 -21.81 -12.43 -45.20
N PRO A 111 -20.48 -12.48 -45.03
CA PRO A 111 -19.64 -13.49 -45.66
C PRO A 111 -20.03 -14.91 -45.25
N LEU A 112 -20.02 -15.82 -46.21
CA LEU A 112 -20.36 -17.23 -46.00
C LEU A 112 -19.49 -17.81 -44.87
N THR A 113 -20.13 -18.07 -43.74
CA THR A 113 -19.46 -18.56 -42.55
C THR A 113 -20.15 -19.81 -42.04
N TYR A 114 -19.45 -20.94 -42.08
CA TYR A 114 -19.94 -22.18 -41.49
C TYR A 114 -19.70 -22.19 -39.97
N LYS A 115 -20.75 -22.51 -39.20
CA LYS A 115 -20.71 -22.69 -37.74
C LYS A 115 -20.88 -24.17 -37.40
N PRO A 116 -19.78 -24.91 -37.11
CA PRO A 116 -19.88 -26.31 -36.70
C PRO A 116 -20.50 -26.43 -35.30
N LYS A 117 -21.10 -27.60 -35.04
CA LYS A 117 -21.59 -28.01 -33.72
C LYS A 117 -20.65 -29.07 -33.14
N ILE A 118 -20.50 -29.11 -31.81
CA ILE A 118 -19.58 -30.04 -31.12
C ILE A 118 -19.77 -31.52 -31.51
N THR A 119 -20.99 -31.91 -31.90
CA THR A 119 -21.32 -33.27 -32.39
C THR A 119 -20.62 -33.65 -33.69
N GLN A 120 -20.07 -32.69 -34.43
CA GLN A 120 -19.29 -32.90 -35.65
C GLN A 120 -17.77 -33.01 -35.38
N GLY A 121 -17.36 -33.05 -34.10
CA GLY A 121 -15.95 -33.17 -33.70
C GLY A 121 -15.16 -31.86 -33.74
N ALA A 122 -15.82 -30.73 -34.02
CA ALA A 122 -15.23 -29.40 -33.99
C ALA A 122 -16.17 -28.44 -33.27
N SER A 123 -15.64 -27.70 -32.29
CA SER A 123 -16.33 -26.58 -31.64
C SER A 123 -15.71 -25.28 -32.13
N LYS A 124 -16.55 -24.33 -32.53
CA LYS A 124 -16.14 -22.98 -32.91
C LYS A 124 -17.00 -22.00 -32.14
N ASP A 125 -16.42 -21.16 -31.31
CA ASP A 125 -17.11 -19.98 -30.79
C ASP A 125 -17.11 -18.91 -31.89
N LEU A 126 -18.26 -18.26 -32.13
CA LEU A 126 -18.39 -17.29 -33.22
C LEU A 126 -18.96 -15.97 -32.72
N TYR A 127 -18.22 -14.90 -32.98
CA TYR A 127 -18.65 -13.52 -32.76
C TYR A 127 -19.16 -12.95 -34.07
N VAL A 128 -20.40 -12.48 -34.05
CA VAL A 128 -21.01 -11.78 -35.18
C VAL A 128 -21.00 -10.29 -34.86
N LYS A 129 -20.15 -9.55 -35.58
CA LYS A 129 -20.02 -8.10 -35.46
C LYS A 129 -20.75 -7.44 -36.62
N MET A 130 -21.75 -6.62 -36.31
CA MET A 130 -22.49 -5.81 -37.27
C MET A 130 -22.21 -4.33 -36.99
N ILE A 131 -21.65 -3.63 -37.98
CA ILE A 131 -21.43 -2.18 -37.89
C ILE A 131 -22.56 -1.50 -38.64
N LEU A 132 -23.25 -0.56 -38.02
CA LEU A 132 -24.38 0.17 -38.58
C LEU A 132 -24.04 1.64 -38.68
N GLU A 133 -24.30 2.26 -39.82
CA GLU A 133 -24.24 3.71 -39.94
C GLU A 133 -25.59 4.32 -39.59
N VAL A 134 -25.60 5.20 -38.59
CA VAL A 134 -26.78 5.94 -38.14
C VAL A 134 -26.51 7.44 -38.16
N THR A 135 -27.55 8.25 -38.35
CA THR A 135 -27.43 9.71 -38.37
C THR A 135 -27.27 10.32 -36.99
N ASP A 136 -27.75 9.63 -35.95
CA ASP A 136 -27.64 10.05 -34.56
C ASP A 136 -27.51 8.81 -33.66
N THR A 137 -26.33 8.64 -33.04
CA THR A 137 -26.07 7.55 -32.10
C THR A 137 -26.66 7.82 -30.71
N ALA A 138 -27.01 9.06 -30.37
CA ALA A 138 -27.65 9.40 -29.09
C ALA A 138 -29.10 8.87 -29.00
N ALA A 139 -29.71 8.57 -30.15
CA ALA A 139 -31.01 7.92 -30.24
C ALA A 139 -30.98 6.45 -29.81
N VAL A 140 -29.81 5.83 -29.60
CA VAL A 140 -29.68 4.39 -29.30
C VAL A 140 -29.48 4.14 -27.80
N GLU A 141 -30.19 3.14 -27.27
CA GLU A 141 -29.90 2.61 -25.94
C GLU A 141 -28.66 1.69 -26.00
N LEU A 142 -27.53 2.15 -25.45
CA LEU A 142 -26.32 1.34 -25.36
C LEU A 142 -26.47 0.26 -24.27
N LYS A 143 -26.23 -0.99 -24.65
CA LYS A 143 -26.30 -2.13 -23.74
C LYS A 143 -24.96 -2.85 -23.70
N VAL A 144 -24.50 -3.14 -22.48
CA VAL A 144 -23.38 -4.05 -22.22
C VAL A 144 -23.91 -5.16 -21.32
N ASP A 145 -23.90 -6.39 -21.82
CA ASP A 145 -24.13 -7.58 -21.00
C ASP A 145 -22.77 -8.14 -20.55
N PRO A 146 -22.35 -7.89 -19.29
CA PRO A 146 -21.03 -8.29 -18.81
C PRO A 146 -20.87 -9.80 -18.63
N ALA A 147 -21.93 -10.62 -18.78
CA ALA A 147 -21.85 -12.07 -18.54
C ALA A 147 -21.07 -12.84 -19.62
N VAL A 148 -20.81 -12.25 -20.80
CA VAL A 148 -20.19 -12.94 -21.96
C VAL A 148 -19.08 -12.12 -22.64
N VAL A 149 -18.70 -10.96 -22.09
CA VAL A 149 -17.55 -10.20 -22.60
C VAL A 149 -16.26 -10.85 -22.09
N LEU A 150 -15.73 -11.79 -22.87
CA LEU A 150 -14.42 -12.38 -22.60
C LEU A 150 -13.34 -11.32 -22.84
N ALA A 151 -12.82 -10.74 -21.76
CA ALA A 151 -11.55 -10.02 -21.81
C ALA A 151 -10.45 -10.95 -22.32
N THR A 152 -9.59 -10.47 -23.23
CA THR A 152 -8.42 -11.25 -23.63
C THR A 152 -7.56 -11.52 -22.40
N ARG A 153 -6.92 -12.70 -22.33
CA ARG A 153 -6.00 -13.01 -21.21
C ARG A 153 -4.91 -11.95 -21.03
N GLN A 154 -4.47 -11.35 -22.13
CA GLN A 154 -3.48 -10.28 -22.12
C GLN A 154 -4.04 -9.02 -21.44
N HIS A 155 -5.25 -8.59 -21.82
CA HIS A 155 -5.88 -7.42 -21.19
C HIS A 155 -6.09 -7.61 -19.67
N VAL A 156 -6.53 -8.79 -19.24
CA VAL A 156 -6.66 -9.10 -17.80
C VAL A 156 -5.32 -9.08 -17.09
N ALA A 157 -4.26 -9.62 -17.71
CA ALA A 157 -2.92 -9.60 -17.13
C ALA A 157 -2.36 -8.18 -17.02
N ASP A 158 -2.56 -7.34 -18.04
CA ASP A 158 -2.08 -5.97 -18.08
C ASP A 158 -2.79 -5.10 -17.03
N GLU A 159 -4.12 -5.22 -16.88
CA GLU A 159 -4.87 -4.50 -15.83
C GLU A 159 -4.53 -4.98 -14.42
N LEU A 160 -4.35 -6.29 -14.23
CA LEU A 160 -3.93 -6.83 -12.94
C LEU A 160 -2.53 -6.34 -12.56
N GLN A 161 -1.59 -6.28 -13.51
CA GLN A 161 -0.26 -5.77 -13.26
C GLN A 161 -0.28 -4.27 -12.94
N ALA A 162 -1.08 -3.48 -13.65
CA ALA A 162 -1.24 -2.06 -13.37
C ALA A 162 -1.84 -1.80 -11.99
N SER A 163 -2.88 -2.53 -11.59
CA SER A 163 -3.50 -2.40 -10.28
C SER A 163 -2.58 -2.80 -9.14
N VAL A 164 -1.85 -3.91 -9.27
CA VAL A 164 -0.86 -4.35 -8.26
C VAL A 164 0.27 -3.33 -8.10
N GLU A 165 0.77 -2.75 -9.18
CA GLU A 165 1.85 -1.74 -9.08
C GLU A 165 1.35 -0.45 -8.42
N ALA A 166 0.11 -0.02 -8.72
CA ALA A 166 -0.53 1.12 -8.06
C ALA A 166 -0.72 0.89 -6.56
N GLU A 167 -1.20 -0.30 -6.17
CA GLU A 167 -1.40 -0.67 -4.77
C GLU A 167 -0.06 -0.76 -4.02
N ARG A 168 0.99 -1.30 -4.67
CA ARG A 168 2.34 -1.35 -4.09
C ARG A 168 2.89 0.04 -3.81
N LEU A 169 2.68 0.99 -4.74
CA LEU A 169 3.13 2.37 -4.56
C LEU A 169 2.37 3.04 -3.41
N HIS A 170 1.05 2.84 -3.34
CA HIS A 170 0.21 3.39 -2.29
C HIS A 170 0.64 2.87 -0.90
N LEU A 171 0.85 1.56 -0.77
CA LEU A 171 1.30 0.95 0.49
C LEU A 171 2.69 1.45 0.92
N ALA A 172 3.60 1.66 -0.04
CA ALA A 172 4.93 2.20 0.26
C ALA A 172 4.86 3.64 0.78
N GLU A 173 3.94 4.45 0.28
CA GLU A 173 3.72 5.82 0.75
C GLU A 173 3.10 5.84 2.15
N GLU A 174 2.08 5.01 2.41
CA GLU A 174 1.48 4.88 3.74
C GLU A 174 2.50 4.43 4.79
N LEU A 175 3.29 3.40 4.50
CA LEU A 175 4.32 2.91 5.42
C LEU A 175 5.34 3.98 5.79
N ARG A 176 5.72 4.84 4.83
CA ARG A 176 6.60 5.99 5.11
C ARG A 176 5.90 6.99 6.03
N ALA A 177 4.64 7.32 5.77
CA ALA A 177 3.89 8.24 6.62
C ALA A 177 3.77 7.74 8.08
N TYR A 178 3.47 6.46 8.28
CA TYR A 178 3.39 5.85 9.62
C TYR A 178 4.73 5.78 10.35
N SER A 179 5.84 5.78 9.61
CA SER A 179 7.19 5.67 10.19
C SER A 179 7.74 7.02 10.69
N VAL A 180 7.08 8.16 10.39
CA VAL A 180 7.59 9.48 10.80
C VAL A 180 7.66 9.58 12.32
N GLY A 181 8.84 9.98 12.83
CA GLY A 181 9.14 10.01 14.26
C GLY A 181 9.74 8.72 14.82
N MET A 182 9.86 7.65 14.01
CA MET A 182 10.59 6.44 14.39
C MET A 182 12.06 6.76 14.65
N VAL A 183 12.60 6.25 15.76
CA VAL A 183 14.04 6.32 16.06
C VAL A 183 14.68 4.98 15.71
N GLY A 184 15.75 5.01 14.93
CA GLY A 184 16.50 3.85 14.47
C GLY A 184 18.01 4.04 14.64
N PHE A 185 18.75 2.94 14.71
CA PHE A 185 20.20 2.91 14.82
C PHE A 185 20.82 2.30 13.57
N PHE A 186 21.85 2.94 13.03
CA PHE A 186 22.45 2.54 11.76
C PHE A 186 23.97 2.35 11.88
N ASP A 187 24.49 1.30 11.25
CA ASP A 187 25.93 1.02 11.14
C ASP A 187 26.56 1.76 9.94
N ARG A 188 26.45 3.09 9.98
CA ARG A 188 26.96 4.00 8.94
C ARG A 188 27.10 5.41 9.50
N GLU A 189 27.95 6.22 8.89
CA GLU A 189 28.26 7.58 9.36
C GLU A 189 27.27 8.66 8.91
N VAL A 190 26.51 8.39 7.83
CA VAL A 190 25.59 9.36 7.23
C VAL A 190 24.15 8.85 7.31
N PRO A 191 23.16 9.65 7.75
CA PRO A 191 21.76 9.23 7.76
C PRO A 191 21.27 8.73 6.38
N PRO A 192 20.50 7.63 6.32
CA PRO A 192 19.85 7.21 5.08
C PRO A 192 18.83 8.27 4.58
N ALA A 193 18.42 8.15 3.31
CA ALA A 193 17.39 9.03 2.75
C ALA A 193 16.08 8.95 3.57
N GLY A 194 15.46 10.11 3.83
CA GLY A 194 14.29 10.23 4.71
C GLY A 194 14.59 10.21 6.21
N TRP A 195 15.83 9.93 6.64
CA TRP A 195 16.26 9.93 8.03
C TRP A 195 17.12 11.15 8.34
N MET A 196 17.08 11.59 9.59
CA MET A 196 17.91 12.66 10.12
C MET A 196 18.65 12.18 11.36
N GLU A 197 19.88 12.63 11.56
CA GLU A 197 20.61 12.33 12.79
C GLU A 197 19.87 12.94 14.00
N ALA A 198 19.72 12.14 15.05
CA ALA A 198 19.18 12.59 16.34
C ALA A 198 20.28 13.31 17.14
N ASN A 199 20.62 14.52 16.70
CA ASN A 199 21.75 15.31 17.23
C ASN A 199 21.31 16.66 17.85
N GLY A 200 20.04 16.81 18.20
CA GLY A 200 19.52 18.06 18.76
C GLY A 200 19.32 19.20 17.76
N SER A 201 19.54 18.98 16.46
CA SER A 201 19.29 19.98 15.43
C SER A 201 17.81 20.34 15.30
N GLU A 202 17.51 21.52 14.76
CA GLU A 202 16.13 21.95 14.49
C GLU A 202 15.54 21.17 13.31
N CYS A 203 14.27 20.77 13.42
CA CYS A 203 13.54 20.14 12.32
C CYS A 203 13.64 20.99 11.05
N PRO A 204 13.86 20.39 9.87
CA PRO A 204 13.90 21.12 8.62
C PRO A 204 12.47 21.54 8.24
N GLU A 205 12.37 22.61 7.45
CA GLU A 205 11.08 23.17 7.00
C GLU A 205 10.20 22.13 6.29
N LYS A 206 10.81 21.21 5.53
CA LYS A 206 10.10 20.16 4.79
C LYS A 206 9.51 19.06 5.69
N ALA A 207 10.02 18.87 6.91
CA ALA A 207 9.59 17.80 7.81
C ALA A 207 8.41 18.25 8.70
N THR A 208 7.32 18.70 8.08
CA THR A 208 6.15 19.29 8.76
C THR A 208 5.45 18.30 9.69
N VAL A 209 5.29 17.05 9.24
CA VAL A 209 4.67 15.97 10.03
C VAL A 209 5.53 15.65 11.26
N LEU A 210 6.84 15.50 11.08
CA LEU A 210 7.76 15.27 12.20
C LEU A 210 7.72 16.42 13.21
N ASN A 211 7.77 17.66 12.73
CA ASN A 211 7.69 18.84 13.57
C ASN A 211 6.41 18.86 14.44
N THR A 212 5.29 18.42 13.85
CA THR A 212 4.00 18.31 14.55
C THR A 212 4.01 17.20 15.60
N ILE A 213 4.61 16.04 15.30
CA ILE A 213 4.73 14.91 16.24
C ILE A 213 5.64 15.25 17.43
N LEU A 214 6.74 15.97 17.17
CA LEU A 214 7.68 16.38 18.20
C LEU A 214 7.11 17.48 19.09
N ALA A 215 6.34 18.42 18.53
CA ALA A 215 5.61 19.45 19.27
C ALA A 215 6.45 20.17 20.35
N GLY A 216 7.72 20.46 20.05
CA GLY A 216 8.64 21.12 20.98
C GLY A 216 9.11 20.27 22.16
N ARG A 217 8.86 18.96 22.18
CA ARG A 217 9.23 18.04 23.28
C ARG A 217 10.71 18.10 23.67
N HIS A 218 11.59 18.36 22.72
CA HIS A 218 13.04 18.48 22.95
C HIS A 218 13.52 19.94 22.92
N GLY A 219 12.60 20.89 23.00
CA GLY A 219 12.85 22.31 22.84
C GLY A 219 12.45 22.83 21.45
N MET A 220 12.54 24.15 21.32
CA MET A 220 12.24 24.89 20.09
C MET A 220 13.53 25.51 19.57
N GLY A 221 13.77 25.35 18.27
CA GLY A 221 14.90 25.96 17.60
C GLY A 221 14.68 27.44 17.26
N PRO A 222 15.71 28.10 16.72
CA PRO A 222 15.68 29.53 16.41
C PRO A 222 14.62 29.92 15.38
N SER A 223 14.20 29.00 14.53
CA SER A 223 13.19 29.22 13.51
C SER A 223 11.78 28.88 13.99
N GLY A 224 11.60 28.57 15.27
CA GLY A 224 10.30 28.20 15.84
C GLY A 224 9.84 26.80 15.45
N ARG A 225 10.74 25.89 15.07
CA ARG A 225 10.43 24.46 14.85
C ARG A 225 10.99 23.61 15.99
N SER A 226 10.43 22.41 16.15
CA SER A 226 10.85 21.46 17.17
C SER A 226 12.30 21.05 16.97
N LEU A 227 13.05 20.96 18.06
CA LEU A 227 14.36 20.30 18.04
C LEU A 227 14.17 18.78 17.96
N LEU A 228 15.08 18.12 17.26
CA LEU A 228 15.24 16.67 17.29
C LEU A 228 15.75 16.24 18.68
N PRO A 229 15.52 14.99 19.11
CA PRO A 229 16.25 14.46 20.27
C PRO A 229 17.77 14.48 20.00
N ASP A 230 18.58 14.66 21.04
CA ASP A 230 20.03 14.52 20.97
C ASP A 230 20.46 13.22 21.65
N LEU A 231 20.59 12.15 20.86
CA LEU A 231 20.86 10.80 21.37
C LEU A 231 22.35 10.44 21.34
N ARG A 232 23.24 11.41 21.06
CA ARG A 232 24.67 11.15 20.97
C ARG A 232 25.23 10.87 22.35
N GLY A 233 25.70 9.64 22.56
CA GLY A 233 26.23 9.18 23.84
C GLY A 233 25.17 8.73 24.84
N GLU A 234 23.90 8.70 24.45
CA GLU A 234 22.77 8.43 25.34
C GLU A 234 22.24 7.01 25.22
N PHE A 235 21.72 6.46 26.32
CA PHE A 235 21.01 5.19 26.32
C PHE A 235 19.49 5.41 26.23
N VAL A 236 18.84 4.70 25.32
CA VAL A 236 17.38 4.73 25.21
C VAL A 236 16.76 3.64 26.08
N ARG A 237 15.64 3.95 26.73
CA ARG A 237 14.82 2.98 27.44
C ARG A 237 13.33 3.17 27.13
N GLY A 238 12.56 2.10 27.33
CA GLY A 238 11.11 2.14 27.17
C GLY A 238 10.46 3.15 28.13
N TRP A 239 9.51 3.92 27.61
CA TRP A 239 8.67 4.79 28.42
C TRP A 239 7.70 3.95 29.26
N ASP A 240 7.56 4.31 30.54
CA ASP A 240 6.76 3.53 31.50
C ASP A 240 5.28 3.50 31.13
N ASN A 241 4.76 4.61 30.58
CA ASN A 241 3.39 4.76 30.07
C ASN A 241 2.31 4.15 31.01
N GLY A 242 2.46 4.37 32.32
CA GLY A 242 1.49 3.95 33.33
C GLY A 242 1.68 2.54 33.89
N ARG A 243 2.79 1.85 33.60
CA ARG A 243 3.10 0.54 34.20
C ARG A 243 3.47 0.65 35.69
N GLY A 244 4.01 1.78 36.14
CA GLY A 244 4.34 2.06 37.53
C GLY A 244 5.76 1.65 37.96
N VAL A 245 6.65 1.31 37.02
CA VAL A 245 8.08 1.08 37.32
C VAL A 245 8.83 2.40 37.41
N ASP A 246 8.43 3.39 36.62
CA ASP A 246 9.03 4.72 36.55
C ASP A 246 7.93 5.77 36.31
N ALA A 247 7.00 5.87 37.28
CA ALA A 247 5.72 6.54 37.12
C ALA A 247 5.82 8.06 36.89
N ASP A 248 6.84 8.70 37.44
CA ASP A 248 7.03 10.15 37.31
C ASP A 248 7.71 10.54 35.99
N ARG A 249 8.17 9.55 35.19
CA ARG A 249 8.89 9.84 33.96
C ARG A 249 7.96 10.07 32.76
N VAL A 250 8.11 11.24 32.17
CA VAL A 250 7.41 11.64 30.94
C VAL A 250 8.20 11.27 29.68
N LEU A 251 7.52 11.11 28.56
CA LEU A 251 8.17 10.80 27.28
C LEU A 251 9.16 11.93 26.89
N GLY A 252 10.39 11.55 26.55
CA GLY A 252 11.43 12.47 26.08
C GLY A 252 12.21 13.20 27.18
N SER A 253 11.95 12.94 28.46
CA SER A 253 12.77 13.48 29.55
C SER A 253 14.11 12.77 29.69
N TRP A 254 15.16 13.51 30.03
CA TRP A 254 16.51 13.00 30.27
C TRP A 254 16.70 12.52 31.71
N GLN A 255 17.56 11.52 31.90
CA GLN A 255 17.92 11.00 33.21
C GLN A 255 19.44 10.85 33.27
N GLY A 256 20.06 11.39 34.31
CA GLY A 256 21.49 11.20 34.57
C GLY A 256 21.83 9.78 35.00
N ASP A 257 23.11 9.44 34.99
CA ASP A 257 23.58 8.14 35.45
C ASP A 257 23.38 7.96 36.96
N ALA A 258 23.15 6.72 37.37
CA ALA A 258 23.07 6.34 38.76
C ALA A 258 23.63 4.93 38.95
N ILE A 259 24.30 4.71 40.07
CA ILE A 259 24.69 3.37 40.53
C ILE A 259 23.85 2.96 41.73
N ARG A 260 23.76 1.64 41.97
CA ARG A 260 23.23 1.13 43.23
C ARG A 260 24.18 1.49 44.38
N ASN A 261 23.63 1.55 45.59
CA ASN A 261 24.38 1.84 46.80
C ASN A 261 25.57 0.87 46.97
N ILE A 262 26.74 1.40 47.36
CA ILE A 262 27.93 0.62 47.70
C ILE A 262 28.13 0.72 49.21
N THR A 263 28.14 -0.42 49.88
CA THR A 263 28.24 -0.52 51.34
C THR A 263 29.57 -1.12 51.78
N GLY A 264 29.99 -0.77 52.99
CA GLY A 264 31.15 -1.34 53.67
C GLY A 264 31.05 -1.04 55.16
N GLU A 265 31.62 -1.91 55.98
CA GLU A 265 31.61 -1.78 57.43
C GLU A 265 33.02 -1.73 57.98
N TRP A 266 33.19 -0.93 59.03
CA TRP A 266 34.41 -0.87 59.83
C TRP A 266 34.02 -1.09 61.29
N GLU A 267 34.47 -2.22 61.84
CA GLU A 267 34.24 -2.60 63.24
C GLU A 267 35.53 -2.43 64.06
N THR A 268 35.42 -1.83 65.24
CA THR A 268 36.52 -1.66 66.21
C THR A 268 36.04 -1.97 67.63
N THR A 269 36.94 -2.42 68.50
CA THR A 269 36.67 -2.70 69.92
C THR A 269 37.43 -1.69 70.78
N ILE A 270 36.79 -1.16 71.84
CA ILE A 270 37.39 -0.19 72.77
C ILE A 270 37.53 -0.88 74.14
N ASP A 271 38.70 -0.81 74.78
CA ASP A 271 38.87 -1.11 76.20
C ASP A 271 39.21 0.17 77.00
N ALA A 272 39.07 0.13 78.33
CA ALA A 272 39.08 1.32 79.19
C ALA A 272 40.42 2.08 79.21
N GLU A 273 41.50 1.48 78.69
CA GLU A 273 42.85 2.04 78.70
C GLU A 273 43.47 2.18 77.30
N SER A 274 42.81 1.68 76.25
CA SER A 274 43.28 1.81 74.88
C SER A 274 42.16 1.84 73.83
N LEU A 275 42.29 2.77 72.88
CA LEU A 275 41.65 2.63 71.58
C LEU A 275 42.52 1.68 70.75
N SER A 276 42.33 0.36 70.90
CA SER A 276 43.12 -0.65 70.18
C SER A 276 42.70 -0.74 68.70
N PHE A 277 43.16 0.20 67.88
CA PHE A 277 43.08 0.08 66.40
C PHE A 277 44.14 -0.90 65.85
N ALA A 278 45.16 -1.20 66.65
CA ALA A 278 46.31 -2.01 66.27
C ALA A 278 46.07 -3.50 66.55
N GLY A 279 45.27 -4.16 65.71
CA GLY A 279 45.29 -5.63 65.64
C GLY A 279 44.03 -6.31 65.12
N SER A 280 42.84 -5.74 65.36
CA SER A 280 41.57 -6.45 65.18
C SER A 280 40.56 -5.79 64.24
N ALA A 281 40.86 -4.62 63.68
CA ALA A 281 39.94 -3.93 62.76
C ALA A 281 39.71 -4.74 61.48
N ARG A 282 38.46 -5.17 61.26
CA ARG A 282 38.03 -5.87 60.04
C ARG A 282 37.41 -4.85 59.10
N PHE A 283 37.94 -4.81 57.87
CA PHE A 283 37.37 -4.03 56.78
C PHE A 283 36.73 -4.98 55.79
N THR A 284 35.51 -4.67 55.36
CA THR A 284 34.78 -5.43 54.34
C THR A 284 34.36 -4.51 53.20
N GLY A 285 34.09 -5.12 52.04
CA GLY A 285 33.62 -4.40 50.86
C GLY A 285 34.61 -3.35 50.36
N ALA A 286 34.10 -2.15 50.06
CA ALA A 286 34.88 -1.05 49.50
C ALA A 286 35.81 -0.35 50.51
N LEU A 287 35.68 -0.65 51.81
CA LEU A 287 36.53 -0.07 52.83
C LEU A 287 37.84 -0.85 52.98
N TYR A 288 38.93 -0.15 53.29
CA TYR A 288 40.23 -0.75 53.57
C TYR A 288 41.05 0.11 54.53
N ARG A 289 42.07 -0.52 55.16
CA ARG A 289 43.06 0.18 55.99
C ARG A 289 44.01 0.96 55.11
N SER A 290 43.98 2.29 55.16
CA SER A 290 44.95 3.15 54.48
C SER A 290 46.20 3.36 55.34
N LYS A 291 47.28 3.89 54.74
CA LYS A 291 48.58 4.01 55.41
C LYS A 291 48.44 4.81 56.72
N PRO A 292 49.16 4.42 57.79
CA PRO A 292 49.14 5.16 59.04
C PRO A 292 49.60 6.60 58.82
N ASN A 293 48.83 7.55 59.35
CA ASN A 293 49.22 8.96 59.29
C ASN A 293 50.13 9.28 60.48
N ILE A 294 51.44 9.26 60.24
CA ILE A 294 52.49 9.45 61.26
C ILE A 294 52.36 10.82 61.97
N ALA A 295 51.68 11.80 61.36
CA ALA A 295 51.48 13.13 61.95
C ALA A 295 50.33 13.21 62.97
N LYS A 296 49.51 12.15 63.14
CA LYS A 296 48.38 12.10 64.09
C LYS A 296 48.60 10.98 65.10
N GLN A 297 49.55 11.19 66.00
CA GLN A 297 49.81 10.33 67.15
C GLN A 297 49.03 10.87 68.36
N PHE A 298 48.43 9.97 69.13
CA PHE A 298 47.93 10.30 70.46
C PHE A 298 48.75 9.55 71.51
N THR A 299 49.09 10.24 72.58
CA THR A 299 49.84 9.66 73.69
C THR A 299 48.86 8.94 74.60
N THR A 300 49.03 7.63 74.74
CA THR A 300 48.29 6.84 75.72
C THR A 300 48.78 7.19 77.14
N VAL A 301 47.95 6.94 78.16
CA VAL A 301 48.30 7.21 79.58
C VAL A 301 49.58 6.47 80.01
N SER A 302 49.97 5.39 79.30
CA SER A 302 51.19 4.62 79.55
C SER A 302 52.43 5.07 78.76
N GLY A 303 52.38 6.22 78.06
CA GLY A 303 53.53 6.78 77.33
C GLY A 303 53.88 6.09 76.01
N ALA A 304 53.05 5.17 75.52
CA ALA A 304 53.19 4.59 74.18
C ALA A 304 52.50 5.49 73.13
N ASN A 305 53.20 5.80 72.03
CA ASN A 305 52.62 6.51 70.89
C ASN A 305 51.82 5.53 70.03
N SER A 306 50.50 5.71 69.96
CA SER A 306 49.63 4.97 69.03
C SER A 306 49.36 5.81 67.78
N SER A 307 49.56 5.25 66.59
CA SER A 307 49.17 5.89 65.33
C SER A 307 47.77 5.46 64.91
N ILE A 308 46.96 6.41 64.45
CA ILE A 308 45.67 6.10 63.83
C ILE A 308 45.91 5.68 62.38
N ASP A 309 45.44 4.48 62.02
CA ASP A 309 45.33 4.08 60.62
C ASP A 309 44.19 4.85 59.96
N GLY A 310 44.42 5.35 58.74
CA GLY A 310 43.31 5.91 57.99
C GLY A 310 42.35 4.83 57.52
N VAL A 311 41.09 5.20 57.33
CA VAL A 311 40.12 4.39 56.60
C VAL A 311 40.04 4.91 55.17
N GLY A 312 40.33 4.05 54.20
CA GLY A 312 40.18 4.34 52.78
C GLY A 312 38.88 3.75 52.24
N PHE A 313 38.30 4.40 51.24
CA PHE A 313 37.22 3.87 50.42
C PHE A 313 37.70 3.73 48.98
N ASP A 314 37.49 2.57 48.38
CA ASP A 314 37.79 2.30 46.98
C ASP A 314 36.75 1.33 46.40
N ALA A 315 35.88 1.86 45.53
CA ALA A 315 34.82 1.09 44.88
C ALA A 315 35.37 -0.02 43.96
N SER A 316 36.59 0.13 43.41
CA SER A 316 37.21 -0.85 42.51
C SER A 316 37.43 -2.22 43.18
N ARG A 317 37.39 -2.24 44.51
CA ARG A 317 37.53 -3.46 45.33
C ARG A 317 36.32 -4.40 45.25
N VAL A 318 35.15 -3.88 44.85
CA VAL A 318 33.89 -4.64 44.82
C VAL A 318 33.15 -4.56 43.48
N VAL A 319 33.45 -3.56 42.65
CA VAL A 319 32.85 -3.38 41.33
C VAL A 319 33.89 -2.85 40.32
N PRO A 320 33.77 -3.15 39.02
CA PRO A 320 34.56 -2.46 37.99
C PRO A 320 34.27 -0.97 37.99
N THR A 321 35.30 -0.13 37.84
CA THR A 321 35.18 1.33 37.86
C THR A 321 35.73 1.95 36.58
N ALA A 322 35.09 3.04 36.15
CA ALA A 322 35.55 3.92 35.07
C ALA A 322 35.14 5.37 35.42
N SER A 323 35.51 6.35 34.58
CA SER A 323 35.08 7.74 34.75
C SER A 323 33.59 7.97 34.53
N GLU A 324 32.88 7.00 33.96
CA GLU A 324 31.45 7.01 33.63
C GLU A 324 30.86 5.64 33.96
N ASN A 325 29.69 5.60 34.60
CA ASN A 325 28.97 4.35 34.82
C ASN A 325 28.15 3.97 33.58
N ARG A 326 28.54 2.86 32.93
CA ARG A 326 27.86 2.37 31.74
C ARG A 326 27.94 0.85 31.63
N SER A 327 26.94 0.24 31.01
CA SER A 327 27.04 -1.14 30.56
C SER A 327 28.01 -1.24 29.38
N ARG A 328 28.40 -2.48 29.03
CA ARG A 328 29.00 -2.73 27.71
C ARG A 328 28.01 -2.28 26.64
N ASN A 329 28.52 -1.60 25.61
CA ASN A 329 27.71 -1.02 24.55
C ASN A 329 28.49 -0.97 23.22
N GLY A 330 27.77 -0.68 22.13
CA GLY A 330 28.33 -0.36 20.82
C GLY A 330 27.78 0.97 20.33
N ALA A 331 28.55 1.68 19.52
CA ALA A 331 28.19 2.99 18.98
C ALA A 331 27.61 2.84 17.57
N PHE A 332 26.39 3.34 17.38
CA PHE A 332 25.70 3.39 16.10
C PHE A 332 25.15 4.80 15.89
N LEU A 333 24.94 5.18 14.64
CA LEU A 333 24.31 6.45 14.31
C LEU A 333 22.82 6.39 14.65
N ALA A 334 22.40 7.15 15.66
CA ALA A 334 21.00 7.32 16.00
C ALA A 334 20.34 8.31 15.04
N CYS A 335 19.27 7.88 14.38
CA CYS A 335 18.50 8.73 13.49
C CYS A 335 17.01 8.69 13.83
N ILE A 336 16.30 9.74 13.46
CA ILE A 336 14.86 9.85 13.49
C ILE A 336 14.32 9.97 12.06
N TYR A 337 13.28 9.21 11.72
CA TYR A 337 12.70 9.25 10.39
C TYR A 337 11.85 10.52 10.21
N ALA A 338 12.20 11.33 9.22
CA ALA A 338 11.55 12.60 8.91
C ALA A 338 10.56 12.50 7.74
N GLY A 339 10.66 11.46 6.90
CA GLY A 339 9.74 11.25 5.77
C GLY A 339 9.91 12.25 4.63
N ILE A 340 11.11 12.79 4.44
CA ILE A 340 11.45 13.82 3.43
C ILE A 340 12.45 13.33 2.38
#